data_AF-A0A9W4Q1C1-F1
#
_entry.id   AF-A0A9W4Q1C1-F1
#
_cell.length_a   1.000
_cell.length_b   1.000
_cell.length_c   1.000
_cell.angle_alpha   90.00
_cell.angle_beta   90.00
_cell.angle_gamma   90.00
#
_symmetry.space_group_name_H-M   'P 1'
#
loop_
_entity.id
_entity.type
_entity.pdbx_description
1 polymer ?
#
loop_
_entity_poly.entity_id
_entity_poly.type
_entity_poly.pdbx_seq_one_letter_code
_entity_poly.pdbx_strand_id
1 'polypeptide(L)'
;MLSQHEQSGETGPWDPALEQLRLWDPAWAESCERMATNPWRSGVLPRKTVELISLAVNVAATNLNAGGTRRHVRSALAAGASRDEILMVVKMASLLSIHSCSLGATILLVETAAAGIQSSAHLGLAPSTPACDKIRELGQWNDAWNPFFDLDPVWTDAFMATGAGVYASSVLTPQLIELLSIAFDASFTHMYAPGTRRHIKAALKLGVSVEEIMEVLKLCVVQGVQACNLAVPILAEELAERVIPEADSCHDAG
;
A
#
# COMPACT_ATOMS: atom_id res chain seq x y z
N MET A 1 -2.16 28.04 -33.97
CA MET A 1 -1.80 28.44 -32.59
C MET A 1 -2.68 27.59 -31.67
N LEU A 2 -2.21 26.37 -31.38
CA LEU A 2 -2.96 25.41 -30.56
C LEU A 2 -2.81 25.84 -29.10
N SER A 3 -3.95 26.12 -28.47
CA SER A 3 -4.07 26.37 -27.04
C SER A 3 -3.41 25.23 -26.28
N GLN A 4 -2.29 25.52 -25.62
CA GLN A 4 -1.78 24.67 -24.56
C GLN A 4 -2.76 24.80 -23.39
N HIS A 5 -3.77 23.94 -23.37
CA HIS A 5 -4.25 23.47 -22.08
C HIS A 5 -3.09 22.68 -21.49
N GLU A 6 -2.29 23.34 -20.65
CA GLU A 6 -1.51 22.64 -19.64
C GLU A 6 -2.50 21.74 -18.90
N GLN A 7 -2.52 20.45 -19.25
CA GLN A 7 -2.96 19.43 -18.32
C GLN A 7 -1.98 19.56 -17.15
N SER A 8 -2.33 20.37 -16.16
CA SER A 8 -1.72 20.33 -14.84
C SER A 8 -2.01 18.93 -14.31
N GLY A 9 -1.16 17.96 -14.68
CA GLY A 9 -1.38 16.56 -14.35
C GLY A 9 -1.58 16.48 -12.85
N GLU A 10 -2.76 16.04 -12.43
CA GLU A 10 -3.19 16.02 -11.03
C GLU A 10 -2.06 15.47 -10.15
N THR A 11 -1.39 16.35 -9.41
CA THR A 11 -0.25 15.97 -8.59
C THR A 11 -0.74 15.64 -7.19
N GLY A 12 -0.54 14.39 -6.76
CA GLY A 12 -0.80 13.99 -5.38
C GLY A 12 -2.03 13.11 -5.21
N PRO A 13 -2.55 13.01 -3.97
CA PRO A 13 -3.57 12.03 -3.60
C PRO A 13 -5.02 12.49 -3.84
N TRP A 14 -5.25 13.70 -4.37
CA TRP A 14 -6.56 14.37 -4.40
C TRP A 14 -7.37 14.10 -5.66
N ASP A 15 -8.68 13.92 -5.46
CA ASP A 15 -9.75 13.91 -6.46
C ASP A 15 -10.44 15.30 -6.55
N PRO A 16 -11.56 15.47 -7.28
CA PRO A 16 -12.30 16.75 -7.34
C PRO A 16 -12.69 17.36 -5.99
N ALA A 17 -12.68 16.56 -4.91
CA ALA A 17 -12.95 16.99 -3.54
C ALA A 17 -12.12 18.19 -3.09
N LEU A 18 -10.85 18.29 -3.51
CA LEU A 18 -9.98 19.40 -3.09
C LEU A 18 -10.53 20.75 -3.57
N GLU A 19 -11.08 20.82 -4.78
CA GLU A 19 -11.62 22.06 -5.31
C GLU A 19 -12.87 22.50 -4.54
N GLN A 20 -13.76 21.56 -4.23
CA GLN A 20 -14.92 21.83 -3.41
C GLN A 20 -14.54 22.29 -1.99
N LEU A 21 -13.50 21.70 -1.40
CA LEU A 21 -12.96 22.11 -0.11
C LEU A 21 -12.42 23.53 -0.13
N ARG A 22 -11.77 23.98 -1.22
CA ARG A 22 -11.31 25.38 -1.34
C ARG A 22 -12.45 26.38 -1.31
N LEU A 23 -13.64 25.99 -1.79
CA LEU A 23 -14.84 26.83 -1.74
C LEU A 23 -15.47 26.87 -0.35
N TRP A 24 -15.46 25.73 0.37
CA TRP A 24 -16.13 25.61 1.68
C TRP A 24 -15.26 26.04 2.86
N ASP A 25 -13.98 25.68 2.87
CA ASP A 25 -13.01 26.01 3.91
C ASP A 25 -11.60 26.19 3.31
N PRO A 26 -11.32 27.37 2.72
CA PRO A 26 -10.06 27.62 2.02
C PRO A 26 -8.83 27.50 2.93
N ALA A 27 -8.92 27.93 4.20
CA ALA A 27 -7.79 27.91 5.12
C ALA A 27 -7.39 26.47 5.50
N TRP A 28 -8.39 25.61 5.73
CA TRP A 28 -8.14 24.19 5.98
C TRP A 28 -7.66 23.48 4.72
N ALA A 29 -8.28 23.74 3.56
CA ALA A 29 -7.90 23.14 2.28
C ALA A 29 -6.43 23.42 1.93
N GLU A 30 -5.97 24.67 2.09
CA GLU A 30 -4.57 25.05 1.85
C GLU A 30 -3.61 24.29 2.79
N SER A 31 -3.93 24.23 4.08
CA SER A 31 -3.11 23.54 5.07
C SER A 31 -3.02 22.05 4.80
N CYS A 32 -4.15 21.42 4.46
CA CYS A 32 -4.26 20.01 4.15
C CYS A 32 -3.53 19.67 2.84
N GLU A 33 -3.72 20.46 1.79
CA GLU A 33 -3.02 20.27 0.51
C GLU A 33 -1.50 20.37 0.67
N ARG A 34 -1.01 21.37 1.42
CA ARG A 34 0.43 21.54 1.66
C ARG A 34 1.05 20.31 2.32
N MET A 35 0.38 19.73 3.32
CA MET A 35 0.80 18.47 3.94
C MET A 35 0.70 17.30 2.95
N ALA A 36 -0.45 17.15 2.29
CA ALA A 36 -0.77 16.00 1.45
C ALA A 36 0.08 15.91 0.17
N THR A 37 0.52 17.06 -0.36
CA THR A 37 1.34 17.12 -1.58
C THR A 37 2.83 17.26 -1.31
N ASN A 38 3.25 17.38 -0.04
CA ASN A 38 4.66 17.53 0.34
C ASN A 38 5.57 16.45 -0.29
N PRO A 39 5.21 15.15 -0.27
CA PRO A 39 6.08 14.11 -0.84
C PRO A 39 6.33 14.24 -2.35
N TRP A 40 5.40 14.89 -3.06
CA TRP A 40 5.52 15.13 -4.50
C TRP A 40 6.36 16.37 -4.84
N ARG A 41 6.58 17.26 -3.86
CA ARG A 41 7.25 18.55 -4.03
C ARG A 41 8.61 18.62 -3.34
N SER A 42 8.88 17.74 -2.38
CA SER A 42 10.10 17.74 -1.55
C SER A 42 11.38 17.52 -2.36
N GLY A 43 11.29 16.75 -3.46
CA GLY A 43 12.44 16.36 -4.29
C GLY A 43 13.33 15.29 -3.64
N VAL A 44 12.97 14.78 -2.46
CA VAL A 44 13.73 13.74 -1.74
C VAL A 44 13.65 12.41 -2.48
N LEU A 45 12.44 12.00 -2.89
CA LEU A 45 12.22 10.84 -3.73
C LEU A 45 11.96 11.27 -5.18
N PRO A 46 12.49 10.53 -6.18
CA PRO A 46 12.11 10.74 -7.58
C PRO A 46 10.61 10.58 -7.78
N ARG A 47 10.03 11.36 -8.71
CA ARG A 47 8.57 11.34 -8.97
C ARG A 47 8.05 9.93 -9.23
N LYS A 48 8.76 9.12 -10.03
CA LYS A 48 8.40 7.73 -10.29
C LYS A 48 8.28 6.91 -9.00
N THR A 49 9.23 7.06 -8.09
CA THR A 49 9.24 6.34 -6.80
C THR A 49 8.05 6.73 -5.93
N VAL A 50 7.76 8.03 -5.83
CA VAL A 50 6.59 8.54 -5.09
C VAL A 50 5.29 7.92 -5.62
N GLU A 51 5.12 7.85 -6.94
CA GLU A 51 3.92 7.26 -7.55
C GLU A 51 3.84 5.73 -7.35
N LEU A 52 4.96 5.01 -7.42
CA LEU A 52 4.98 3.56 -7.17
C LEU A 52 4.66 3.22 -5.70
N ILE A 53 5.15 4.02 -4.74
CA ILE A 53 4.80 3.87 -3.32
C ILE A 53 3.33 4.20 -3.10
N SER A 54 2.83 5.27 -3.72
CA SER A 54 1.41 5.65 -3.60
C SER A 54 0.49 4.58 -4.22
N LEU A 55 0.91 3.97 -5.33
CA LEU A 55 0.26 2.80 -5.90
C LEU A 55 0.24 1.63 -4.91
N ALA A 56 1.37 1.32 -4.28
CA ALA A 56 1.50 0.23 -3.31
C ALA A 56 0.46 0.35 -2.20
N VAL A 57 0.35 1.53 -1.56
CA VAL A 57 -0.60 1.75 -0.46
C VAL A 57 -2.05 1.67 -0.93
N ASN A 58 -2.36 2.06 -2.18
CA ASN A 58 -3.72 2.02 -2.72
C ASN A 58 -4.16 0.61 -3.16
N VAL A 59 -3.24 -0.17 -3.75
CA VAL A 59 -3.54 -1.52 -4.27
C VAL A 59 -3.36 -2.64 -3.22
N ALA A 60 -2.79 -2.32 -2.05
CA ALA A 60 -2.68 -3.26 -0.93
C ALA A 60 -4.04 -3.90 -0.60
N ALA A 61 -4.04 -5.19 -0.29
CA ALA A 61 -5.26 -5.95 0.03
C ALA A 61 -6.03 -5.41 1.25
N THR A 62 -5.35 -4.64 2.10
CA THR A 62 -5.94 -3.95 3.27
C THR A 62 -6.62 -2.64 2.92
N ASN A 63 -6.55 -2.17 1.66
CA ASN A 63 -7.10 -0.88 1.22
C ASN A 63 -7.96 -1.01 -0.05
N LEU A 64 -7.40 -1.57 -1.14
CA LEU A 64 -8.09 -1.79 -2.42
C LEU A 64 -8.82 -0.55 -2.99
N ASN A 65 -8.20 0.63 -2.90
CA ASN A 65 -8.77 1.87 -3.42
C ASN A 65 -8.61 1.96 -4.94
N ALA A 66 -9.66 1.60 -5.68
CA ALA A 66 -9.63 1.57 -7.15
C ALA A 66 -9.35 2.94 -7.81
N GLY A 67 -9.87 4.03 -7.24
CA GLY A 67 -9.64 5.39 -7.73
C GLY A 67 -8.18 5.81 -7.59
N GLY A 68 -7.63 5.66 -6.39
CA GLY A 68 -6.23 5.91 -6.09
C GLY A 68 -5.28 5.00 -6.89
N THR A 69 -5.60 3.71 -7.03
CA THR A 69 -4.84 2.78 -7.90
C THR A 69 -4.80 3.29 -9.33
N ARG A 70 -5.94 3.68 -9.91
CA ARG A 70 -6.00 4.20 -11.29
C ARG A 70 -5.16 5.48 -11.44
N ARG A 71 -5.26 6.41 -10.48
CA ARG A 71 -4.47 7.65 -10.45
C ARG A 71 -2.97 7.35 -10.48
N HIS A 72 -2.50 6.58 -9.52
CA HIS A 72 -1.06 6.35 -9.35
C HIS A 72 -0.47 5.44 -10.44
N VAL A 73 -1.25 4.54 -11.06
CA VAL A 73 -0.82 3.86 -12.30
C VAL A 73 -0.58 4.87 -13.43
N ARG A 74 -1.52 5.78 -13.69
CA ARG A 74 -1.36 6.80 -14.74
C ARG A 74 -0.17 7.71 -14.47
N SER A 75 -0.03 8.19 -13.25
CA SER A 75 1.05 9.09 -12.85
C SER A 75 2.42 8.40 -12.86
N ALA A 76 2.50 7.12 -12.44
CA ALA A 76 3.74 6.35 -12.54
C ALA A 76 4.17 6.15 -14.00
N LEU A 77 3.23 5.80 -14.90
CA LEU A 77 3.51 5.68 -16.34
C LEU A 77 4.00 7.01 -16.92
N ALA A 78 3.33 8.13 -16.57
CA ALA A 78 3.74 9.46 -17.00
C ALA A 78 5.14 9.85 -16.47
N ALA A 79 5.52 9.36 -15.28
CA ALA A 79 6.85 9.52 -14.71
C ALA A 79 7.89 8.50 -15.23
N GLY A 80 7.54 7.70 -16.25
CA GLY A 80 8.45 6.76 -16.90
C GLY A 80 8.55 5.39 -16.22
N ALA A 81 7.60 5.00 -15.37
CA ALA A 81 7.48 3.63 -14.91
C ALA A 81 7.09 2.71 -16.06
N SER A 82 7.73 1.55 -16.13
CA SER A 82 7.35 0.47 -17.04
C SER A 82 6.14 -0.29 -16.51
N ARG A 83 5.49 -1.02 -17.41
CA ARG A 83 4.43 -1.99 -17.05
C ARG A 83 4.94 -3.04 -16.07
N ASP A 84 6.20 -3.47 -16.19
CA ASP A 84 6.76 -4.52 -15.34
C ASP A 84 7.06 -4.03 -13.92
N GLU A 85 7.53 -2.79 -13.77
CA GLU A 85 7.67 -2.15 -12.44
C GLU A 85 6.31 -2.06 -11.74
N ILE A 86 5.28 -1.58 -12.44
CA ILE A 86 3.91 -1.47 -11.90
C ILE A 86 3.36 -2.85 -11.52
N LEU A 87 3.53 -3.85 -12.39
CA LEU A 87 3.08 -5.21 -12.09
C LEU A 87 3.84 -5.80 -10.90
N MET A 88 5.13 -5.49 -10.74
CA MET A 88 5.90 -5.94 -9.59
C MET A 88 5.33 -5.38 -8.28
N VAL A 89 4.95 -4.10 -8.24
CA VAL A 89 4.26 -3.51 -7.08
C VAL A 89 2.97 -4.27 -6.76
N VAL A 90 2.17 -4.61 -7.77
CA VAL A 90 0.92 -5.38 -7.58
C VAL A 90 1.21 -6.80 -7.05
N LYS A 91 2.26 -7.47 -7.57
CA LYS A 91 2.68 -8.78 -7.05
C LYS A 91 3.10 -8.69 -5.58
N MET A 92 3.89 -7.68 -5.22
CA MET A 92 4.29 -7.44 -3.82
C MET A 92 3.07 -7.20 -2.92
N ALA A 93 2.09 -6.43 -3.38
CA ALA A 93 0.85 -6.18 -2.64
C ALA A 93 0.07 -7.47 -2.33
N SER A 94 0.10 -8.47 -3.23
CA SER A 94 -0.55 -9.76 -3.02
C SER A 94 0.14 -10.62 -1.96
N LEU A 95 1.46 -10.51 -1.84
CA LEU A 95 2.28 -11.29 -0.90
C LEU A 95 2.15 -10.81 0.55
N LEU A 96 1.67 -9.58 0.77
CA LEU A 96 1.39 -9.02 2.08
C LEU A 96 0.51 -9.93 2.96
N SER A 97 -0.38 -10.70 2.32
CA SER A 97 -1.31 -11.62 2.96
C SER A 97 -0.65 -12.69 3.85
N ILE A 98 0.64 -12.97 3.68
CA ILE A 98 1.39 -13.91 4.53
C ILE A 98 1.42 -13.50 6.00
N HIS A 99 1.18 -12.24 6.33
CA HIS A 99 1.17 -11.76 7.71
C HIS A 99 0.03 -12.37 8.54
N SER A 100 -1.02 -12.89 7.90
CA SER A 100 -2.00 -13.77 8.56
C SER A 100 -1.33 -15.00 9.18
N CYS A 101 -0.39 -15.63 8.47
CA CYS A 101 0.38 -16.76 8.98
C CYS A 101 1.47 -16.32 9.97
N SER A 102 2.19 -15.23 9.69
CA SER A 102 3.23 -14.74 10.61
C SER A 102 2.68 -14.42 12.00
N LEU A 103 1.44 -13.92 12.09
CA LEU A 103 0.74 -13.72 13.36
C LEU A 103 0.07 -15.02 13.85
N GLY A 104 -0.79 -15.61 13.02
CA GLY A 104 -1.71 -16.67 13.42
C GLY A 104 -1.05 -18.01 13.71
N ALA A 105 0.01 -18.37 12.99
CA ALA A 105 0.71 -19.64 13.22
C ALA A 105 1.39 -19.68 14.59
N THR A 106 1.98 -18.56 15.01
CA THR A 106 2.57 -18.44 16.35
C THR A 106 1.51 -18.65 17.43
N ILE A 107 0.35 -17.99 17.29
CA ILE A 107 -0.78 -18.11 18.23
C ILE A 107 -1.30 -19.56 18.23
N LEU A 108 -1.49 -20.16 17.05
CA LEU A 108 -1.96 -21.54 16.93
C LEU A 108 -1.03 -22.51 17.67
N LEU A 109 0.29 -22.39 17.52
CA LEU A 109 1.25 -23.23 18.23
C LEU A 109 1.18 -23.02 19.76
N VAL A 110 1.07 -21.78 20.23
CA VAL A 110 0.95 -21.47 21.66
C VAL A 110 -0.31 -22.09 22.26
N GLU A 111 -1.47 -21.90 21.63
CA GLU A 111 -2.74 -22.42 22.14
C GLU A 111 -2.81 -23.96 22.05
N THR A 112 -2.24 -24.55 20.99
CA THR A 112 -2.13 -26.01 20.84
C THR A 112 -1.31 -26.61 21.97
N ALA A 113 -0.16 -25.99 22.30
CA ALA A 113 0.69 -26.41 23.42
C ALA A 113 -0.03 -26.26 24.77
N ALA A 114 -0.72 -25.15 25.00
CA ALA A 114 -1.50 -24.91 26.22
C ALA A 114 -2.65 -25.92 26.40
N ALA A 115 -3.25 -26.37 25.30
CA ALA A 115 -4.30 -27.40 25.30
C ALA A 115 -3.77 -28.83 25.45
N GLY A 116 -2.44 -29.04 25.49
CA GLY A 116 -1.83 -30.38 25.54
C GLY A 116 -2.03 -31.17 24.24
N ILE A 117 -2.39 -30.51 23.14
CA ILE A 117 -2.54 -31.14 21.84
C ILE A 117 -1.15 -31.29 21.24
N GLN A 118 -0.77 -32.52 20.88
CA GLN A 118 0.47 -32.76 20.14
C GLN A 118 0.22 -32.38 18.68
N SER A 119 1.01 -31.45 18.13
CA SER A 119 1.03 -31.23 16.69
C SER A 119 1.51 -32.51 16.01
N SER A 120 0.81 -32.96 14.97
CA SER A 120 1.22 -34.11 14.14
C SER A 120 2.37 -33.76 13.18
N ALA A 121 2.88 -32.54 13.22
CA ALA A 121 4.07 -32.15 12.48
C ALA A 121 5.22 -33.09 12.86
N HIS A 122 5.75 -33.80 11.84
CA HIS A 122 6.97 -34.63 11.87
C HIS A 122 6.86 -36.13 12.19
N LEU A 123 5.81 -36.84 11.78
CA LEU A 123 5.81 -38.33 11.76
C LEU A 123 6.24 -38.95 10.41
N GLY A 124 7.19 -38.34 9.68
CA GLY A 124 7.64 -38.83 8.37
C GLY A 124 8.99 -38.26 7.90
N LEU A 125 9.40 -38.63 6.67
CA LEU A 125 10.56 -38.03 5.99
C LEU A 125 10.36 -36.52 5.83
N ALA A 126 11.43 -35.74 5.99
CA ALA A 126 11.40 -34.30 5.79
C ALA A 126 10.89 -33.99 4.37
N PRO A 127 9.83 -33.17 4.22
CA PRO A 127 9.31 -32.81 2.91
C PRO A 127 10.32 -31.95 2.14
N SER A 128 10.28 -32.02 0.80
CA SER A 128 11.13 -31.20 -0.06
C SER A 128 10.65 -29.76 -0.06
N THR A 129 11.54 -28.80 0.27
CA THR A 129 11.24 -27.36 0.33
C THR A 129 12.29 -26.51 -0.39
N PRO A 130 12.48 -26.68 -1.70
CA PRO A 130 13.57 -26.06 -2.44
C PRO A 130 13.59 -24.52 -2.38
N ALA A 131 12.44 -23.84 -2.31
CA ALA A 131 12.40 -22.38 -2.22
C ALA A 131 12.81 -21.90 -0.82
N CYS A 132 12.32 -22.55 0.24
CA CYS A 132 12.72 -22.25 1.62
C CYS A 132 14.20 -22.53 1.83
N ASP A 133 14.69 -23.66 1.32
CA ASP A 133 16.09 -24.06 1.40
C ASP A 133 16.97 -23.02 0.72
N LYS A 134 16.55 -22.54 -0.46
CA LYS A 134 17.29 -21.50 -1.17
C LYS A 134 17.36 -20.19 -0.39
N ILE A 135 16.26 -19.78 0.23
CA ILE A 135 16.20 -18.56 1.06
C ILE A 135 17.13 -18.69 2.27
N ARG A 136 17.19 -19.88 2.89
CA ARG A 136 18.10 -20.18 4.01
C ARG A 136 19.57 -20.14 3.56
N GLU A 137 19.91 -20.75 2.43
CA GLU A 137 21.26 -20.69 1.85
C GLU A 137 21.73 -19.26 1.61
N LEU A 138 20.82 -18.37 1.19
CA LEU A 138 21.09 -16.95 0.95
C LEU A 138 21.12 -16.10 2.23
N GLY A 139 20.88 -16.71 3.40
CA GLY A 139 20.81 -16.01 4.69
C GLY A 139 19.67 -14.99 4.77
N GLN A 140 18.62 -15.17 3.96
CA GLN A 140 17.45 -14.27 3.91
C GLN A 140 16.24 -14.83 4.68
N TRP A 141 16.41 -15.95 5.38
CA TRP A 141 15.36 -16.52 6.20
C TRP A 141 15.01 -15.60 7.37
N ASN A 142 13.72 -15.44 7.64
CA ASN A 142 13.20 -14.70 8.78
C ASN A 142 12.56 -15.69 9.75
N ASP A 143 12.95 -15.62 11.02
CA ASP A 143 12.43 -16.50 12.08
C ASP A 143 10.91 -16.39 12.27
N ALA A 144 10.30 -15.25 11.88
CA ALA A 144 8.84 -15.10 11.84
C ALA A 144 8.14 -16.07 10.86
N TRP A 145 8.91 -16.79 10.04
CA TRP A 145 8.41 -17.83 9.13
C TRP A 145 8.47 -19.24 9.71
N ASN A 146 9.21 -19.46 10.79
CA ASN A 146 9.31 -20.78 11.43
C ASN A 146 7.93 -21.33 11.84
N PRO A 147 7.03 -20.56 12.49
CA PRO A 147 5.77 -21.12 12.97
C PRO A 147 4.90 -21.77 11.89
N PHE A 148 4.76 -21.12 10.73
CA PHE A 148 3.96 -21.70 9.64
C PHE A 148 4.75 -22.69 8.79
N PHE A 149 6.08 -22.61 8.75
CA PHE A 149 6.91 -23.67 8.18
C PHE A 149 6.81 -24.97 8.98
N ASP A 150 6.80 -24.90 10.32
CA ASP A 150 6.68 -26.05 11.20
C ASP A 150 5.29 -26.71 11.10
N LEU A 151 4.26 -25.89 10.86
CA LEU A 151 2.89 -26.37 10.67
C LEU A 151 2.63 -26.97 9.27
N ASP A 152 3.11 -26.31 8.21
CA ASP A 152 2.94 -26.77 6.82
C ASP A 152 4.13 -26.34 5.94
N PRO A 153 5.22 -27.13 5.92
CA PRO A 153 6.43 -26.78 5.18
C PRO A 153 6.23 -26.79 3.66
N VAL A 154 5.33 -27.63 3.14
CA VAL A 154 5.08 -27.75 1.69
C VAL A 154 4.32 -26.53 1.18
N TRP A 155 3.27 -26.11 1.90
CA TRP A 155 2.55 -24.89 1.55
C TRP A 155 3.43 -23.65 1.72
N THR A 156 4.23 -23.61 2.80
CA THR A 156 5.19 -22.52 3.03
C THR A 156 6.17 -22.40 1.88
N ASP A 157 6.69 -23.51 1.36
CA ASP A 157 7.58 -23.52 0.20
C ASP A 157 6.91 -22.96 -1.06
N ALA A 158 5.66 -23.33 -1.33
CA ALA A 158 4.90 -22.81 -2.46
C ALA A 158 4.68 -21.28 -2.36
N PHE A 159 4.42 -20.77 -1.15
CA PHE A 159 4.34 -19.33 -0.91
C PHE A 159 5.68 -18.65 -1.18
N MET A 160 6.77 -19.19 -0.62
CA MET A 160 8.13 -18.65 -0.81
C MET A 160 8.55 -18.67 -2.29
N ALA A 161 8.20 -19.72 -3.03
CA ALA A 161 8.44 -19.81 -4.48
C ALA A 161 7.72 -18.69 -5.25
N THR A 162 6.51 -18.34 -4.83
CA THR A 162 5.73 -17.22 -5.43
C THR A 162 6.41 -15.87 -5.18
N GLY A 163 6.98 -15.68 -3.99
CA GLY A 163 7.70 -14.45 -3.61
C GLY A 163 9.12 -14.34 -4.15
N ALA A 164 9.78 -15.45 -4.48
CA ALA A 164 11.18 -15.49 -4.88
C ALA A 164 11.50 -14.56 -6.06
N GLY A 165 10.56 -14.42 -7.00
CA GLY A 165 10.70 -13.56 -8.16
C GLY A 165 10.82 -12.07 -7.85
N VAL A 166 10.37 -11.59 -6.68
CA VAL A 166 10.48 -10.17 -6.31
C VAL A 166 11.94 -9.77 -6.19
N TYR A 167 12.71 -10.51 -5.39
CA TYR A 167 14.12 -10.23 -5.11
C TYR A 167 15.09 -10.81 -6.15
N ALA A 168 14.71 -11.87 -6.86
CA ALA A 168 15.51 -12.43 -7.93
C ALA A 168 15.41 -11.64 -9.24
N SER A 169 14.36 -10.83 -9.42
CA SER A 169 14.22 -9.98 -10.59
C SER A 169 15.11 -8.74 -10.53
N SER A 170 15.53 -8.24 -11.68
CA SER A 170 16.19 -6.94 -11.82
C SER A 170 15.21 -5.80 -12.17
N VAL A 171 13.91 -6.03 -12.02
CA VAL A 171 12.87 -5.06 -12.42
C VAL A 171 12.87 -3.84 -11.48
N LEU A 172 13.05 -4.07 -10.19
CA LEU A 172 13.17 -3.03 -9.17
C LEU A 172 14.54 -3.13 -8.51
N THR A 173 15.13 -1.98 -8.15
CA THR A 173 16.34 -1.95 -7.34
C THR A 173 16.05 -2.51 -5.94
N PRO A 174 17.02 -3.12 -5.25
CA PRO A 174 16.86 -3.57 -3.86
C PRO A 174 16.35 -2.48 -2.91
N GLN A 175 16.83 -1.24 -3.06
CA GLN A 175 16.39 -0.09 -2.28
C GLN A 175 14.87 0.16 -2.43
N LEU A 176 14.40 0.22 -3.68
CA LEU A 176 12.98 0.42 -3.98
C LEU A 176 12.10 -0.73 -3.49
N ILE A 177 12.58 -1.98 -3.55
CA ILE A 177 11.85 -3.12 -2.98
C ILE A 177 11.64 -2.89 -1.47
N GLU A 178 12.68 -2.51 -0.74
CA GLU A 178 12.56 -2.25 0.70
C GLU A 178 11.67 -1.04 1.01
N LEU A 179 11.75 0.05 0.23
CA LEU A 179 10.83 1.20 0.39
C LEU A 179 9.35 0.82 0.17
N LEU A 180 9.06 0.01 -0.84
CA LEU A 180 7.71 -0.49 -1.11
C LEU A 180 7.23 -1.41 0.01
N SER A 181 8.09 -2.30 0.50
CA SER A 181 7.78 -3.17 1.63
C SER A 181 7.51 -2.38 2.92
N ILE A 182 8.27 -1.31 3.19
CA ILE A 182 7.97 -0.37 4.29
C ILE A 182 6.58 0.25 4.10
N ALA A 183 6.24 0.68 2.88
CA ALA A 183 4.93 1.28 2.60
C ALA A 183 3.77 0.31 2.87
N PHE A 184 3.90 -0.95 2.43
CA PHE A 184 2.90 -1.98 2.70
C PHE A 184 2.70 -2.20 4.20
N ASP A 185 3.80 -2.33 4.95
CA ASP A 185 3.75 -2.66 6.37
C ASP A 185 3.36 -1.49 7.28
N ALA A 186 3.81 -0.29 6.96
CA ALA A 186 3.57 0.90 7.76
C ALA A 186 2.25 1.61 7.42
N SER A 187 1.56 1.23 6.35
CA SER A 187 0.25 1.78 5.99
C SER A 187 -0.72 1.71 7.17
N PHE A 188 -1.51 2.76 7.41
CA PHE A 188 -2.44 2.80 8.55
C PHE A 188 -3.57 1.76 8.47
N THR A 189 -3.79 1.18 7.29
CA THR A 189 -4.73 0.07 7.07
C THR A 189 -4.17 -1.30 7.47
N HIS A 190 -2.86 -1.38 7.76
CA HIS A 190 -2.16 -2.63 8.08
C HIS A 190 -1.35 -2.54 9.38
N MET A 191 -0.44 -1.56 9.49
CA MET A 191 0.39 -1.29 10.66
C MET A 191 1.13 -2.51 11.23
N TYR A 192 1.71 -3.33 10.36
CA TYR A 192 2.47 -4.51 10.76
C TYR A 192 3.88 -4.14 11.22
N ALA A 193 4.02 -3.91 12.53
CA ALA A 193 5.26 -3.45 13.16
C ALA A 193 6.49 -4.38 12.95
N PRO A 194 6.38 -5.72 13.01
CA PRO A 194 7.54 -6.60 12.80
C PRO A 194 8.15 -6.45 11.40
N GLY A 195 7.29 -6.42 10.38
CA GLY A 195 7.71 -6.24 8.99
C GLY A 195 8.27 -4.84 8.73
N THR A 196 7.59 -3.80 9.24
CA THR A 196 8.09 -2.41 9.20
C THR A 196 9.51 -2.31 9.76
N ARG A 197 9.75 -2.89 10.94
CA ARG A 197 11.09 -2.90 11.57
C ARG A 197 12.13 -3.62 10.71
N ARG A 198 11.78 -4.78 10.16
CA ARG A 198 12.68 -5.59 9.32
C ARG A 198 13.08 -4.83 8.06
N HIS A 199 12.12 -4.26 7.36
CA HIS A 199 12.34 -3.58 6.09
C HIS A 199 13.06 -2.24 6.26
N ILE A 200 12.79 -1.46 7.33
CA ILE A 200 13.60 -0.27 7.67
C ILE A 200 15.06 -0.66 7.91
N LYS A 201 15.33 -1.72 8.67
CA LYS A 201 16.70 -2.19 8.91
C LYS A 201 17.41 -2.61 7.61
N ALA A 202 16.70 -3.28 6.70
CA ALA A 202 17.24 -3.70 5.42
C ALA A 202 17.51 -2.49 4.49
N ALA A 203 16.56 -1.55 4.38
CA ALA A 203 16.73 -0.31 3.62
C ALA A 203 17.96 0.50 4.07
N LEU A 204 18.11 0.69 5.39
CA LEU A 204 19.26 1.40 5.96
C LEU A 204 20.59 0.68 5.64
N LYS A 205 20.61 -0.66 5.68
CA LYS A 205 21.79 -1.46 5.29
C LYS A 205 22.14 -1.30 3.81
N LEU A 206 21.16 -1.04 2.95
CA LEU A 206 21.33 -0.76 1.52
C LEU A 206 21.69 0.71 1.22
N GLY A 207 21.82 1.54 2.25
CA GLY A 207 22.20 2.96 2.13
C GLY A 207 21.04 3.91 1.84
N VAL A 208 19.79 3.45 1.94
CA VAL A 208 18.61 4.33 1.86
C VAL A 208 18.64 5.31 3.02
N SER A 209 18.39 6.59 2.76
CA SER A 209 18.49 7.63 3.79
C SER A 209 17.27 7.63 4.74
N VAL A 210 17.45 8.24 5.92
CA VAL A 210 16.33 8.43 6.85
C VAL A 210 15.26 9.33 6.24
N GLU A 211 15.65 10.31 5.43
CA GLU A 211 14.75 11.22 4.72
C GLU A 211 13.90 10.46 3.70
N GLU A 212 14.49 9.58 2.90
CA GLU A 212 13.75 8.73 1.94
C GLU A 212 12.73 7.83 2.64
N ILE A 213 13.12 7.20 3.76
CA ILE A 213 12.20 6.38 4.57
C ILE A 213 11.08 7.25 5.16
N MET A 214 11.40 8.45 5.63
CA MET A 214 10.40 9.38 6.16
C MET A 214 9.39 9.82 5.07
N GLU A 215 9.82 9.98 3.82
CA GLU A 215 8.90 10.25 2.71
C GLU A 215 7.94 9.09 2.46
N VAL A 216 8.37 7.84 2.60
CA VAL A 216 7.46 6.67 2.56
C VAL A 216 6.41 6.77 3.67
N LEU A 217 6.83 7.09 4.89
CA LEU A 217 5.90 7.22 6.02
C LEU A 217 4.90 8.38 5.81
N LYS A 218 5.36 9.52 5.27
CA LYS A 218 4.46 10.59 4.85
C LYS A 218 3.46 10.10 3.81
N LEU A 219 3.89 9.32 2.81
CA LEU A 219 3.01 8.75 1.79
C LEU A 219 1.95 7.80 2.36
N CYS A 220 2.23 7.11 3.47
CA CYS A 220 1.22 6.38 4.23
C CYS A 220 0.22 7.32 4.92
N VAL A 221 0.69 8.41 5.53
CA VAL A 221 -0.14 9.39 6.25
C VAL A 221 -1.08 10.15 5.31
N VAL A 222 -0.58 10.60 4.15
CA VAL A 222 -1.38 11.42 3.22
C VAL A 222 -2.57 10.66 2.63
N GLN A 223 -2.61 9.32 2.72
CA GLN A 223 -3.80 8.56 2.33
C GLN A 223 -5.01 8.83 3.25
N GLY A 224 -4.85 9.53 4.37
CA GLY A 224 -5.99 10.01 5.16
C GLY A 224 -6.94 10.93 4.37
N VAL A 225 -6.45 11.62 3.33
CA VAL A 225 -7.29 12.50 2.49
C VAL A 225 -8.33 11.73 1.67
N GLN A 226 -8.22 10.39 1.57
CA GLN A 226 -9.23 9.58 0.89
C GLN A 226 -10.61 9.71 1.56
N ALA A 227 -10.67 10.03 2.85
CA ALA A 227 -11.93 10.37 3.53
C ALA A 227 -12.62 11.60 2.89
N CYS A 228 -11.83 12.62 2.54
CA CYS A 228 -12.33 13.81 1.86
C CYS A 228 -12.71 13.50 0.40
N ASN A 229 -11.87 12.75 -0.32
CA ASN A 229 -12.16 12.33 -1.70
C ASN A 229 -13.50 11.59 -1.82
N LEU A 230 -13.86 10.80 -0.79
CA LEU A 230 -15.14 10.12 -0.72
C LEU A 230 -16.27 11.07 -0.29
N ALA A 231 -16.15 11.71 0.86
CA ALA A 231 -17.30 12.32 1.53
C ALA A 231 -17.65 13.72 1.00
N VAL A 232 -16.68 14.50 0.52
CA VAL A 232 -16.91 15.88 0.08
C VAL A 232 -17.80 15.93 -1.17
N PRO A 233 -17.57 15.13 -2.23
CA PRO A 233 -18.47 15.10 -3.38
C PRO A 233 -19.87 14.63 -3.00
N ILE A 234 -19.99 13.58 -2.18
CA ILE A 234 -21.29 13.09 -1.69
C ILE A 234 -22.04 14.20 -0.95
N LEU A 235 -21.37 14.91 -0.04
CA LEU A 235 -21.99 16.02 0.68
C LEU A 235 -22.46 17.13 -0.27
N ALA A 236 -21.70 17.42 -1.33
CA ALA A 236 -22.07 18.44 -2.30
C ALA A 236 -23.32 18.03 -3.10
N GLU A 237 -23.39 16.76 -3.51
CA GLU A 237 -24.55 16.17 -4.20
C GLU A 237 -25.81 16.26 -3.32
N GLU A 238 -25.72 15.79 -2.07
CA GLU A 238 -26.85 15.80 -1.12
C GLU A 238 -27.33 17.23 -0.76
N LEU A 239 -26.42 18.21 -0.70
CA LEU A 239 -26.80 19.61 -0.51
C LEU A 239 -27.49 20.19 -1.75
N ALA A 240 -27.04 19.85 -2.95
CA ALA A 240 -27.65 20.32 -4.19
C ALA A 240 -29.09 19.80 -4.36
N GLU A 241 -29.35 18.53 -4.00
CA GLU A 241 -30.69 17.94 -4.06
C GLU A 241 -31.67 18.61 -3.09
N ARG A 242 -31.20 19.04 -1.91
CA ARG A 242 -32.05 19.76 -0.93
C ARG A 242 -32.40 21.19 -1.35
N VAL A 243 -31.63 21.79 -2.26
CA VAL A 243 -31.84 23.16 -2.75
C VAL A 243 -32.86 23.18 -3.91
N ILE A 244 -33.41 22.03 -4.33
CA ILE A 244 -34.57 21.95 -5.23
C ILE A 244 -35.86 21.98 -4.37
N PRO A 245 -36.53 23.13 -4.17
CA PRO A 245 -37.85 23.14 -3.54
C PRO A 245 -38.89 22.48 -4.44
N GLU A 246 -39.85 21.80 -3.83
CA GLU A 246 -41.14 21.45 -4.42
C GLU A 246 -41.80 22.70 -5.01
N ALA A 247 -41.58 22.96 -6.29
CA ALA A 247 -42.39 23.85 -7.09
C ALA A 247 -43.32 22.98 -7.93
N ASP A 248 -44.39 22.47 -7.30
CA ASP A 248 -45.67 22.17 -7.96
C ASP A 248 -46.74 21.77 -6.92
N SER A 249 -47.25 22.75 -6.18
CA SER A 249 -48.63 22.71 -5.71
C SER A 249 -49.22 24.13 -5.67
N CYS A 250 -49.20 24.79 -6.81
CA CYS A 250 -50.14 25.88 -7.08
C CYS A 250 -50.86 25.55 -8.39
N HIS A 251 -51.86 24.68 -8.30
CA HIS A 251 -52.96 24.68 -9.26
C HIS A 251 -54.29 24.73 -8.51
N ASP A 252 -54.78 25.97 -8.49
CA ASP A 252 -56.13 26.39 -8.85
C ASP A 252 -57.36 25.97 -8.02
N ALA A 253 -57.96 27.04 -7.48
CA ALA A 253 -59.35 27.45 -7.68
C ALA A 253 -60.47 26.66 -6.97
N GLY A 254 -60.95 27.27 -5.88
CA GLY A 254 -62.32 27.20 -5.40
C GLY A 254 -62.72 28.56 -4.82
#